data_AF-A0AAF0EWQ1-F1
#
_entry.id   AF-A0AAF0EWQ1-F1
#
_cell.length_a   1.000
_cell.length_b   1.000
_cell.length_c   1.000
_cell.angle_alpha   90.00
_cell.angle_beta   90.00
_cell.angle_gamma   90.00
#
_symmetry.space_group_name_H-M   'P 1'
#
loop_
_entity.id
_entity.type
_entity.pdbx_description
1 polymer ?
#
loop_
_entity_poly.entity_id
_entity_poly.type
_entity_poly.pdbx_seq_one_letter_code
_entity_poly.pdbx_strand_id
1 'polypeptide(L)'
;MASQAHPVIETVNKADALATRFNEIHQATLPHIDALLGIQPDTPAAEEHHAVLREGLAHMESVTNEMTELLYRYEVYLAPNTTPNMHSFNPQQALAHVSDIFNGYQTELINKREALADYTCEEIDLNEFARRWYSMDEVEQNRKQGMDDLADLLAGF
;
A
#
# COMPACT_ATOMS: atom_id res chain seq x y z
N MET A 1 15.43 2.52 -33.04
CA MET A 1 15.81 3.53 -32.04
C MET A 1 15.07 3.17 -30.77
N ALA A 2 15.79 2.65 -29.77
CA ALA A 2 15.18 2.28 -28.49
C ALA A 2 14.77 3.59 -27.80
N SER A 3 13.46 3.81 -27.65
CA SER A 3 12.94 4.83 -26.75
C SER A 3 13.44 4.45 -25.36
N GLN A 4 14.43 5.17 -24.83
CA GLN A 4 14.82 5.03 -23.43
C GLN A 4 13.60 5.43 -22.62
N ALA A 5 12.90 4.44 -22.06
CA ALA A 5 11.82 4.68 -21.12
C ALA A 5 12.39 5.57 -20.02
N HIS A 6 11.73 6.71 -19.80
CA HIS A 6 12.17 7.68 -18.82
C HIS A 6 12.23 6.99 -17.44
N PRO A 7 13.35 7.05 -16.70
CA PRO A 7 13.56 6.26 -15.48
C PRO A 7 12.47 6.47 -14.41
N VAL A 8 11.81 7.63 -14.44
CA VAL A 8 10.66 7.94 -13.57
C VAL A 8 9.38 7.20 -13.98
N ILE A 9 9.11 7.01 -15.29
CA ILE A 9 7.93 6.26 -15.76
C ILE A 9 8.05 4.79 -15.31
N GLU A 10 9.27 4.24 -15.33
CA GLU A 10 9.52 2.90 -14.80
C GLU A 10 9.27 2.81 -13.29
N THR A 11 9.62 3.85 -12.53
CA THR A 11 9.32 3.95 -11.09
C THR A 11 7.83 3.93 -10.82
N VAL A 12 7.08 4.79 -11.53
CA VAL A 12 5.63 4.93 -11.34
C VAL A 12 4.93 3.62 -11.68
N ASN A 13 5.30 2.98 -12.80
CA ASN A 13 4.74 1.68 -13.16
C ASN A 13 5.03 0.59 -12.12
N LYS A 14 6.24 0.59 -11.53
CA LYS A 14 6.59 -0.33 -10.44
C LYS A 14 5.81 -0.03 -9.16
N ALA A 15 5.66 1.24 -8.82
CA ALA A 15 4.86 1.69 -7.68
C ALA A 15 3.39 1.25 -7.82
N ASP A 16 2.80 1.45 -9.00
CA ASP A 16 1.42 1.03 -9.31
C ASP A 16 1.25 -0.48 -9.24
N ALA A 17 2.23 -1.25 -9.75
CA ALA A 17 2.21 -2.70 -9.67
C ALA A 17 2.26 -3.20 -8.22
N LEU A 18 3.10 -2.59 -7.38
CA LEU A 18 3.18 -2.91 -5.94
C LEU A 18 1.87 -2.54 -5.23
N ALA A 19 1.32 -1.36 -5.49
CA ALA A 19 0.04 -0.91 -4.94
C ALA A 19 -1.10 -1.86 -5.31
N THR A 20 -1.14 -2.30 -6.58
CA THR A 20 -2.11 -3.29 -7.06
C THR A 20 -1.97 -4.61 -6.33
N ARG A 21 -0.74 -5.12 -6.19
CA ARG A 21 -0.46 -6.38 -5.50
C ARG A 21 -0.86 -6.34 -4.03
N PHE A 22 -0.61 -5.23 -3.32
CA PHE A 22 -1.08 -5.06 -1.94
C PHE A 22 -2.60 -5.21 -1.86
N ASN A 23 -3.32 -4.50 -2.72
CA ASN A 23 -4.78 -4.53 -2.76
C ASN A 23 -5.30 -5.93 -3.09
N GLU A 24 -4.68 -6.64 -4.04
CA GLU A 24 -5.07 -8.02 -4.38
C GLU A 24 -4.87 -8.98 -3.20
N ILE A 25 -3.77 -8.86 -2.45
CA ILE A 25 -3.53 -9.64 -1.24
C ILE A 25 -4.61 -9.34 -0.20
N HIS A 26 -4.89 -8.06 0.07
CA HIS A 26 -5.95 -7.66 1.01
C HIS A 26 -7.31 -8.21 0.59
N GLN A 27 -7.69 -8.07 -0.69
CA GLN A 27 -8.95 -8.61 -1.22
C GLN A 27 -9.05 -10.13 -1.07
N ALA A 28 -7.94 -10.86 -1.23
CA ALA A 28 -7.91 -12.30 -1.02
C ALA A 28 -8.17 -12.71 0.45
N THR A 29 -7.95 -11.81 1.42
CA THR A 29 -8.26 -12.07 2.83
C THR A 29 -9.73 -11.85 3.19
N LEU A 30 -10.49 -11.06 2.42
CA LEU A 30 -11.86 -10.68 2.79
C LEU A 30 -12.82 -11.86 2.94
N PRO A 31 -12.80 -12.91 2.10
CA PRO A 31 -13.65 -14.08 2.30
C PRO A 31 -13.39 -14.79 3.63
N HIS A 32 -12.19 -14.65 4.22
CA HIS A 32 -11.87 -15.24 5.52
C HIS A 32 -12.48 -14.43 6.67
N ILE A 33 -12.65 -13.11 6.50
CA ILE A 33 -13.42 -12.29 7.43
C ILE A 33 -14.91 -12.66 7.36
N ASP A 34 -15.46 -12.80 6.15
CA ASP A 34 -16.85 -13.23 5.95
C ASP A 34 -17.11 -14.59 6.61
N ALA A 35 -16.16 -15.52 6.47
CA ALA A 35 -16.24 -16.84 7.09
C ALA A 35 -16.20 -16.77 8.62
N LEU A 36 -15.30 -15.96 9.19
CA LEU A 36 -15.20 -15.76 10.65
C LEU A 36 -16.52 -15.23 11.23
N LEU A 37 -17.18 -14.29 10.55
CA LEU A 37 -18.48 -13.75 10.98
C LEU A 37 -19.60 -14.81 11.02
N GLY A 38 -19.46 -15.90 10.26
CA GLY A 38 -20.45 -16.97 10.16
C GLY A 38 -20.20 -18.18 11.07
N ILE A 39 -19.08 -18.25 11.78
CA ILE A 39 -18.70 -19.40 12.60
C ILE A 39 -18.57 -19.01 14.08
N GLN A 40 -18.61 -20.01 14.96
CA GLN A 40 -18.32 -19.78 16.37
C GLN A 40 -16.83 -19.45 16.55
N PRO A 41 -16.51 -18.46 17.41
CA PRO A 41 -15.13 -18.22 17.82
C PRO A 41 -14.53 -19.45 18.49
N ASP A 42 -13.20 -19.54 18.51
CA ASP A 42 -12.42 -20.61 19.14
C ASP A 42 -12.61 -22.02 18.56
N THR A 43 -13.08 -22.10 17.32
CA THR A 43 -13.13 -23.37 16.58
C THR A 43 -11.83 -23.59 15.79
N PRO A 44 -11.43 -24.85 15.53
CA PRO A 44 -10.30 -25.12 14.63
C PRO A 44 -10.45 -24.46 13.25
N ALA A 45 -11.69 -24.35 12.76
CA ALA A 45 -11.99 -23.64 11.51
C ALA A 45 -11.69 -22.13 11.61
N ALA A 46 -12.00 -21.48 12.75
CA ALA A 46 -11.65 -20.08 12.96
C ALA A 46 -10.14 -19.85 12.95
N GLU A 47 -9.37 -20.77 13.55
CA GLU A 47 -7.91 -20.70 13.54
C GLU A 47 -7.32 -20.82 12.13
N GLU A 48 -7.89 -21.66 11.26
CA GLU A 48 -7.49 -21.72 9.85
C GLU A 48 -7.69 -20.38 9.13
N HIS A 49 -8.79 -19.68 9.40
CA HIS A 49 -9.02 -18.35 8.84
C HIS A 49 -8.03 -17.33 9.43
N HIS A 50 -7.79 -17.33 10.74
CA HIS A 50 -6.78 -16.45 11.36
C HIS A 50 -5.37 -16.69 10.80
N ALA A 51 -5.00 -17.94 10.52
CA ALA A 51 -3.72 -18.26 9.89
C ALA A 51 -3.59 -17.60 8.51
N VAL A 52 -4.65 -17.62 7.70
CA VAL A 52 -4.67 -16.94 6.39
C VAL A 52 -4.58 -15.41 6.53
N LEU A 53 -5.22 -14.82 7.54
CA LEU A 53 -5.08 -13.38 7.82
C LEU A 53 -3.64 -13.01 8.19
N ARG A 54 -2.98 -13.83 9.03
CA ARG A 54 -1.56 -13.66 9.38
C ARG A 54 -0.65 -13.79 8.16
N GLU A 55 -0.91 -14.75 7.28
CA GLU A 55 -0.16 -14.92 6.03
C GLU A 55 -0.39 -13.73 5.08
N GLY A 56 -1.63 -13.26 4.96
CA GLY A 56 -1.97 -12.05 4.20
C GLY A 56 -1.19 -10.83 4.69
N LEU A 57 -1.09 -10.63 6.00
CA LEU A 57 -0.26 -9.55 6.59
C LEU A 57 1.23 -9.70 6.26
N ALA A 58 1.77 -10.92 6.28
CA ALA A 58 3.16 -11.16 5.92
C ALA A 58 3.42 -10.86 4.43
N HIS A 59 2.48 -11.21 3.55
CA HIS A 59 2.58 -10.87 2.13
C HIS A 59 2.43 -9.36 1.87
N MET A 60 1.50 -8.69 2.55
CA MET A 60 1.38 -7.23 2.50
C MET A 60 2.66 -6.54 3.00
N GLU A 61 3.28 -7.03 4.06
CA GLU A 61 4.58 -6.55 4.54
C GLU A 61 5.68 -6.70 3.50
N SER A 62 5.77 -7.86 2.83
CA SER A 62 6.73 -8.05 1.74
C SER A 62 6.57 -6.98 0.66
N VAL A 63 5.33 -6.65 0.28
CA VAL A 63 5.06 -5.60 -0.71
C VAL A 63 5.49 -4.22 -0.20
N THR A 64 5.20 -3.87 1.05
CA THR A 64 5.64 -2.58 1.63
C THR A 64 7.16 -2.47 1.74
N ASN A 65 7.87 -3.59 1.96
CA ASN A 65 9.33 -3.62 1.94
C ASN A 65 9.86 -3.37 0.53
N GLU A 66 9.26 -4.00 -0.50
CA GLU A 66 9.60 -3.73 -1.91
C GLU A 66 9.34 -2.27 -2.30
N MET A 67 8.24 -1.66 -1.82
CA MET A 67 7.95 -0.23 -2.00
C MET A 67 9.03 0.65 -1.35
N THR A 68 9.46 0.31 -0.13
CA THR A 68 10.50 1.03 0.60
C THR A 68 11.86 0.94 -0.12
N GLU A 69 12.23 -0.25 -0.61
CA GLU A 69 13.44 -0.43 -1.42
C GLU A 69 13.41 0.39 -2.72
N LEU A 70 12.22 0.53 -3.33
CA LEU A 70 12.04 1.37 -4.49
C LEU A 70 12.39 2.82 -4.15
N LEU A 71 11.84 3.39 -3.07
CA LEU A 71 12.16 4.77 -2.65
C LEU A 71 13.65 4.97 -2.43
N TYR A 72 14.30 4.09 -1.65
CA TYR A 72 15.73 4.19 -1.37
C TYR A 72 16.58 4.16 -2.64
N ARG A 73 16.24 3.27 -3.58
CA ARG A 73 16.97 3.17 -4.85
C ARG A 73 16.91 4.49 -5.62
N TYR A 74 15.78 5.19 -5.61
CA TYR A 74 15.60 6.42 -6.36
C TYR A 74 16.09 7.69 -5.65
N GLU A 75 16.05 7.76 -4.32
CA GLU A 75 16.72 8.84 -3.56
C GLU A 75 18.22 8.91 -3.91
N VAL A 76 18.86 7.75 -4.06
CA VAL A 76 20.27 7.64 -4.48
C VAL A 76 20.48 8.15 -5.91
N TYR A 77 19.53 7.93 -6.83
CA TYR A 77 19.62 8.42 -8.22
C TYR A 77 19.32 9.91 -8.38
N LEU A 78 18.56 10.50 -7.46
CA LEU A 78 18.12 11.91 -7.51
C LEU A 78 18.95 12.84 -6.61
N ALA A 79 20.04 12.33 -6.04
CA ALA A 79 21.08 13.16 -5.42
C ALA A 79 21.62 14.21 -6.42
N PRO A 80 22.01 15.42 -5.96
CA PRO A 80 21.91 16.68 -6.74
C PRO A 80 22.79 16.85 -8.00
N ASN A 81 23.42 15.83 -8.56
CA ASN A 81 24.57 16.01 -9.46
C ASN A 81 24.47 15.43 -10.87
N THR A 82 23.32 15.05 -11.40
CA THR A 82 23.27 14.51 -12.79
C THR A 82 21.95 14.78 -13.52
N THR A 83 21.77 15.98 -14.07
CA THR A 83 21.46 16.25 -15.51
C THR A 83 20.81 17.64 -15.70
N PRO A 84 21.45 18.60 -16.39
CA PRO A 84 20.96 19.98 -16.50
C PRO A 84 19.93 20.22 -17.62
N ASN A 85 19.04 19.27 -17.97
CA ASN A 85 18.11 19.46 -19.11
C ASN A 85 16.76 18.72 -18.96
N MET A 86 16.00 19.00 -17.89
CA MET A 86 14.59 18.59 -17.80
C MET A 86 13.70 19.82 -17.54
N HIS A 87 13.39 20.56 -18.60
CA HIS A 87 12.60 21.81 -18.52
C HIS A 87 11.08 21.60 -18.37
N SER A 88 10.57 20.38 -18.24
CA SER A 88 9.12 20.13 -18.16
C SER A 88 8.69 19.03 -17.19
N PHE A 89 9.59 18.46 -16.39
CA PHE A 89 9.24 17.37 -15.46
C PHE A 89 10.12 17.44 -14.22
N ASN A 90 9.53 17.62 -13.04
CA ASN A 90 10.27 17.70 -11.78
C ASN A 90 10.32 16.31 -11.11
N PRO A 91 11.42 15.55 -11.26
CA PRO A 91 11.52 14.20 -10.70
C PRO A 91 11.46 14.17 -9.17
N GLN A 92 11.77 15.28 -8.49
CA GLN A 92 11.64 15.38 -7.03
C GLN A 92 10.18 15.39 -6.59
N GLN A 93 9.29 16.05 -7.34
CA GLN A 93 7.85 16.04 -7.05
C GLN A 93 7.22 14.68 -7.33
N ALA A 94 7.62 14.01 -8.42
CA ALA A 94 7.15 12.65 -8.70
C ALA A 94 7.59 11.65 -7.60
N LEU A 95 8.80 11.80 -7.07
CA LEU A 95 9.24 11.00 -5.92
C LEU A 95 8.46 11.30 -4.64
N ALA A 96 8.22 12.58 -4.34
CA ALA A 96 7.42 12.96 -3.17
C ALA A 96 6.03 12.30 -3.23
N HIS A 97 5.39 12.36 -4.40
CA HIS A 97 4.11 11.71 -4.63
C HIS A 97 4.13 10.19 -4.42
N VAL A 98 5.13 9.49 -4.97
CA VAL A 98 5.28 8.04 -4.76
C VAL A 98 5.55 7.71 -3.29
N SER A 99 6.32 8.57 -2.59
CA SER A 99 6.60 8.44 -1.16
C SER A 99 5.31 8.54 -0.33
N ASP A 100 4.46 9.53 -0.60
CA ASP A 100 3.20 9.72 0.13
C ASP A 100 2.23 8.55 -0.05
N ILE A 101 2.15 8.01 -1.27
CA ILE A 101 1.36 6.80 -1.56
C ILE A 101 1.87 5.62 -0.71
N PHE A 102 3.19 5.40 -0.67
CA PHE A 102 3.76 4.28 0.07
C PHE A 102 3.64 4.43 1.59
N ASN A 103 3.74 5.66 2.10
CA ASN A 103 3.44 5.95 3.51
C ASN A 103 2.01 5.54 3.86
N GLY A 104 1.04 5.80 2.97
CA GLY A 104 -0.34 5.34 3.15
C GLY A 104 -0.45 3.81 3.28
N TYR A 105 0.25 3.06 2.44
CA TYR A 105 0.28 1.60 2.50
C TYR A 105 0.97 1.05 3.77
N GLN A 106 2.02 1.73 4.25
CA GLN A 106 2.67 1.38 5.51
C GLN A 106 1.74 1.61 6.71
N THR A 107 1.06 2.76 6.77
CA THR A 107 0.08 3.06 7.81
C THR A 107 -1.07 2.06 7.77
N GLU A 108 -1.58 1.72 6.59
CA GLU A 108 -2.64 0.73 6.44
C GLU A 108 -2.23 -0.66 6.94
N LEU A 109 -1.01 -1.10 6.64
CA LEU A 109 -0.45 -2.35 7.18
C LEU A 109 -0.40 -2.33 8.71
N ILE A 110 0.02 -1.22 9.31
CA ILE A 110 0.05 -1.05 10.77
C ILE A 110 -1.37 -1.16 11.33
N ASN A 111 -2.33 -0.42 10.78
CA ASN A 111 -3.72 -0.43 11.22
C ASN A 111 -4.33 -1.84 11.16
N LYS A 112 -4.00 -2.63 10.13
CA LYS A 112 -4.45 -4.02 9.99
C LYS A 112 -3.81 -4.94 11.05
N ARG A 113 -2.52 -4.76 11.33
CA ARG A 113 -1.82 -5.51 12.39
C ARG A 113 -2.40 -5.22 13.75
N GLU A 114 -2.65 -3.94 14.04
CA GLU A 114 -3.31 -3.51 15.28
C GLU A 114 -4.71 -4.09 15.38
N ALA A 115 -5.52 -4.02 14.32
CA ALA A 115 -6.86 -4.60 14.33
C ALA A 115 -6.83 -6.12 14.65
N LEU A 116 -5.89 -6.88 14.06
CA LEU A 116 -5.76 -8.30 14.36
C LEU A 116 -5.28 -8.53 15.80
N ALA A 117 -4.32 -7.74 16.27
CA ALA A 117 -3.82 -7.83 17.63
C ALA A 117 -4.94 -7.56 18.65
N ASP A 118 -5.63 -6.43 18.52
CA ASP A 118 -6.74 -6.01 19.38
C ASP A 118 -7.83 -7.09 19.42
N TYR A 119 -8.15 -7.69 18.27
CA TYR A 119 -9.14 -8.76 18.19
C TYR A 119 -8.65 -10.03 18.90
N THR A 120 -7.41 -10.48 18.64
CA THR A 120 -6.87 -11.69 19.28
C THR A 120 -6.60 -11.52 20.78
N CYS A 121 -6.49 -10.29 21.26
CA CYS A 121 -6.38 -9.94 22.68
C CYS A 121 -7.74 -9.64 23.33
N GLU A 122 -8.84 -9.85 22.60
CA GLU A 122 -10.22 -9.61 23.08
C GLU A 122 -10.50 -8.15 23.47
N GLU A 123 -9.73 -7.18 22.94
CA GLU A 123 -9.93 -5.75 23.15
C GLU A 123 -11.07 -5.18 22.27
N ILE A 124 -11.28 -5.79 21.09
CA ILE A 124 -12.38 -5.51 20.18
C ILE A 124 -13.14 -6.78 19.84
N ASP A 125 -14.43 -6.65 19.50
CA ASP A 125 -15.22 -7.77 19.00
C ASP A 125 -15.00 -8.03 17.51
N LEU A 126 -15.50 -9.17 17.02
CA LEU A 126 -15.36 -9.59 15.63
C LEU A 126 -16.02 -8.63 14.63
N ASN A 127 -17.10 -7.94 14.99
CA ASN A 127 -17.75 -7.00 14.08
C ASN A 127 -16.90 -5.75 13.90
N GLU A 128 -16.32 -5.26 14.99
CA GLU A 128 -15.41 -4.11 14.98
C GLU A 128 -14.10 -4.47 14.25
N PHE A 129 -13.56 -5.67 14.50
CA PHE A 129 -12.43 -6.20 13.75
C PHE A 129 -12.72 -6.24 12.25
N ALA A 130 -13.84 -6.86 11.85
CA ALA A 130 -14.24 -6.96 10.45
C ALA A 130 -14.38 -5.58 9.80
N ARG A 131 -15.05 -4.63 10.48
CA ARG A 131 -15.18 -3.24 10.01
C ARG A 131 -13.82 -2.59 9.75
N ARG A 132 -12.88 -2.72 10.68
CA ARG A 132 -11.49 -2.20 10.52
C ARG A 132 -10.72 -2.93 9.44
N TRP A 133 -11.00 -4.23 9.23
CA TRP A 133 -10.35 -5.02 8.19
C TRP A 133 -10.85 -4.69 6.78
N TYR A 134 -12.14 -4.43 6.58
CA TYR A 134 -12.66 -4.03 5.27
C TYR A 134 -12.22 -2.64 4.83
N SER A 135 -12.00 -1.73 5.79
CA SER A 135 -11.55 -0.36 5.49
C SER A 135 -10.17 -0.36 4.80
N MET A 136 -9.96 0.59 3.90
CA MET A 136 -8.67 0.94 3.30
C MET A 136 -8.49 2.48 3.34
N ASP A 137 -9.05 3.11 4.38
CA ASP A 137 -9.26 4.57 4.43
C ASP A 137 -7.96 5.35 4.25
N GLU A 138 -6.83 4.88 4.79
CA GLU A 138 -5.54 5.56 4.67
C GLU A 138 -5.03 5.54 3.23
N VAL A 139 -5.18 4.41 2.54
CA VAL A 139 -4.80 4.29 1.12
C VAL A 139 -5.74 5.13 0.25
N GLU A 140 -7.04 5.13 0.54
CA GLU A 140 -8.02 5.91 -0.22
C GLU A 140 -7.86 7.41 -0.06
N GLN A 141 -7.57 7.90 1.15
CA GLN A 141 -7.32 9.31 1.43
C GLN A 141 -6.03 9.78 0.75
N ASN A 142 -4.93 9.03 0.92
CA ASN A 142 -3.65 9.38 0.31
C ASN A 142 -3.70 9.31 -1.22
N ARG A 143 -4.45 8.35 -1.79
CA ARG A 143 -4.63 8.26 -3.26
C ARG A 143 -5.44 9.41 -3.82
N LYS A 144 -6.51 9.86 -3.14
CA LYS A 144 -7.30 11.03 -3.56
C LYS A 144 -6.45 12.29 -3.53
N GLN A 145 -5.76 12.54 -2.43
CA GLN A 145 -4.87 13.69 -2.30
C GLN A 145 -3.76 13.68 -3.36
N GLY A 146 -3.11 12.53 -3.55
CA GLY A 146 -2.07 12.40 -4.55
C GLY A 146 -2.58 12.56 -6.00
N MET A 147 -3.77 12.06 -6.33
CA MET A 147 -4.36 12.24 -7.66
C MET A 147 -4.72 13.70 -7.93
N ASP A 148 -5.25 14.42 -6.93
CA ASP A 148 -5.56 15.85 -7.06
C ASP A 148 -4.27 16.66 -7.28
N ASP A 149 -3.21 16.38 -6.51
CA ASP A 149 -1.91 17.04 -6.67
C ASP A 149 -1.27 16.75 -8.05
N LEU A 150 -1.40 15.51 -8.55
CA LEU A 150 -0.88 15.11 -9.86
C LEU A 150 -1.71 15.70 -11.01
N ALA A 151 -3.03 15.81 -10.84
CA ALA A 151 -3.92 16.47 -11.79
C ALA A 151 -3.65 17.98 -11.86
N ASP A 152 -3.42 18.66 -10.73
CA ASP A 152 -3.04 20.07 -10.69
C ASP A 152 -1.67 20.31 -11.35
N LEU A 153 -0.72 19.39 -11.14
CA LEU A 153 0.58 19.39 -11.82
C LEU A 153 0.45 19.22 -13.34
N LEU A 154 -0.50 18.41 -13.81
CA LEU A 154 -0.75 18.18 -15.23
C LEU A 154 -1.67 19.25 -15.87
N ALA A 155 -2.49 19.95 -15.09
CA ALA A 155 -3.39 21.00 -15.55
C ALA A 155 -2.73 22.39 -15.56
N GLY A 156 -1.60 22.56 -14.85
CA GLY A 156 -0.77 23.76 -14.91
C GLY A 156 0.11 23.89 -16.18
N PHE A 157 -0.04 22.98 -17.14
CA PHE A 157 0.56 23.05 -18.48
C PHE A 157 -0.35 23.76 -19.48
#